data_AF-A0A2E3HUX2-F1
#
_entry.id   AF-A0A2E3HUX2-F1
#
_cell.length_a   1.000
_cell.length_b   1.000
_cell.length_c   1.000
_cell.angle_alpha   90.00
_cell.angle_beta   90.00
_cell.angle_gamma   90.00
#
_symmetry.space_group_name_H-M   'P 1'
#
loop_
_entity.id
_entity.type
_entity.pdbx_description
1 polymer ?
#
loop_
_entity_poly.entity_id
_entity_poly.type
_entity_poly.pdbx_seq_one_letter_code
_entity_poly.pdbx_strand_id
1 'polypeptide(L)' 'MIYVSWFDAIAYCEWVGKRLPTKKEWEFATRGGLVDKGSPWGDEEVLHVSMLILRVL' A
#
# COMPACT_ATOMS: atom_id res chain seq x y z
N MET A 1 6.28 5.80 -13.86
CA MET A 1 7.55 5.20 -14.31
C MET A 1 7.34 3.70 -14.34
N ILE A 2 7.36 3.05 -15.50
CA ILE A 2 6.99 1.62 -15.64
C ILE A 2 8.09 0.76 -16.29
N TYR A 3 9.31 1.30 -16.42
CA TYR A 3 10.47 0.61 -17.01
C TYR A 3 11.72 0.79 -16.13
N VAL A 4 11.63 0.37 -14.87
CA VAL A 4 12.77 0.44 -13.94
C VAL A 4 13.09 -0.98 -13.52
N SER A 5 14.31 -1.43 -13.77
CA SER A 5 14.76 -2.72 -13.26
C SER A 5 15.09 -2.61 -11.76
N TRP A 6 15.23 -3.77 -11.10
CA TRP A 6 15.66 -3.79 -9.69
C TRP A 6 17.03 -3.14 -9.49
N PHE A 7 17.95 -3.32 -10.45
CA PHE A 7 19.28 -2.72 -10.41
C PHE A 7 19.22 -1.19 -10.55
N ASP A 8 18.35 -0.66 -11.42
CA ASP A 8 18.16 0.78 -11.57
C ASP A 8 17.61 1.41 -10.30
N ALA A 9 16.70 0.71 -9.61
CA ALA A 9 16.14 1.17 -8.34
C ALA A 9 17.22 1.26 -7.24
N ILE A 10 18.16 0.30 -7.19
CA ILE A 10 19.30 0.35 -6.27
C ILE A 10 20.22 1.51 -6.60
N ALA A 11 20.65 1.63 -7.86
CA ALA A 11 21.56 2.68 -8.28
C ALA A 11 20.99 4.08 -7.98
N TYR A 12 19.68 4.26 -8.17
CA TYR A 12 19.00 5.50 -7.78
C TYR A 12 19.01 5.72 -6.27
N CYS A 13 18.69 4.70 -5.47
CA CYS A 13 18.73 4.81 -4.01
C CYS A 13 20.12 5.17 -3.50
N GLU A 14 21.17 4.54 -4.03
CA GLU A 14 22.56 4.84 -3.69
C GLU A 14 22.95 6.27 -4.08
N TRP A 15 22.54 6.72 -5.28
CA TRP A 15 22.79 8.08 -5.74
C TRP A 15 22.17 9.15 -4.82
N VAL A 16 20.97 8.93 -4.30
CA VAL A 16 20.33 9.86 -3.34
C VAL A 16 20.77 9.65 -1.89
N GLY A 17 21.75 8.76 -1.64
CA GLY A 17 22.25 8.45 -0.29
C GLY A 17 21.23 7.71 0.59
N LYS A 18 20.31 6.95 -0.02
CA LYS A 18 19.32 6.10 0.65
C LYS A 18 19.55 4.64 0.29
N ARG A 19 18.61 3.77 0.68
CA ARG A 19 18.57 2.35 0.32
C ARG A 19 17.14 1.90 0.04
N LEU A 20 17.01 0.76 -0.64
CA LEU A 20 15.72 0.09 -0.74
C LEU A 20 15.26 -0.43 0.64
N PRO A 21 13.94 -0.43 0.91
CA PRO A 21 13.40 -1.04 2.10
C PRO A 21 13.55 -2.56 2.04
N THR A 22 13.75 -3.19 3.20
CA THR A 22 13.62 -4.64 3.32
C THR A 22 12.15 -5.05 3.23
N LYS A 23 11.88 -6.33 2.96
CA LYS A 23 10.50 -6.86 2.93
C LYS A 23 9.72 -6.53 4.21
N LYS A 24 10.36 -6.67 5.38
CA LYS A 24 9.73 -6.38 6.68
C LYS A 24 9.41 -4.91 6.86
N GLU A 25 10.34 -4.02 6.50
CA GLU A 25 10.11 -2.57 6.56
C GLU A 25 9.01 -2.14 5.61
N TRP A 26 8.97 -2.75 4.43
CA TRP A 26 7.93 -2.50 3.44
C TRP A 26 6.56 -2.96 3.96
N GLU A 27 6.45 -4.17 4.50
CA GLU A 27 5.22 -4.68 5.13
C GLU A 27 4.76 -3.84 6.32
N PHE A 28 5.69 -3.34 7.13
CA PHE A 28 5.35 -2.47 8.24
C PHE A 28 4.82 -1.11 7.75
N ALA A 29 5.50 -0.51 6.76
CA ALA A 29 5.09 0.77 6.19
C ALA A 29 3.73 0.70 5.50
N THR A 30 3.45 -0.38 4.76
CA THR A 30 2.15 -0.57 4.09
C THR A 30 1.01 -0.81 5.07
N ARG A 31 1.28 -1.37 6.25
CA ARG A 31 0.25 -1.54 7.29
C ARG A 31 -0.17 -0.24 7.95
N GLY A 32 0.64 0.83 7.91
CA GLY A 32 0.26 2.13 8.47
C GLY A 32 -0.12 2.11 9.95
N GLY A 33 0.38 1.14 10.73
CA GLY A 33 0.02 0.95 12.14
C GLY A 33 -1.21 0.07 12.39
N LEU A 34 -1.87 -0.44 11.34
CA LEU A 34 -2.98 -1.39 11.46
C LEU A 34 -2.45 -2.82 11.69
N VAL A 35 -2.96 -3.46 12.75
CA VAL A 35 -2.66 -4.85 13.08
C VAL A 35 -3.82 -5.73 12.61
N ASP A 36 -3.48 -6.85 11.96
CA ASP A 36 -4.45 -7.88 11.55
C ASP A 36 -5.55 -7.41 10.58
N LYS A 37 -5.19 -6.53 9.64
CA LYS A 37 -6.06 -6.07 8.55
C LYS A 37 -5.63 -6.65 7.20
N GLY A 38 -6.61 -7.01 6.37
CA GLY A 38 -6.40 -7.59 5.05
C GLY A 38 -5.87 -6.59 4.01
N SER A 39 -6.09 -5.29 4.24
CA SER A 39 -5.61 -4.20 3.37
C SER A 39 -4.95 -3.06 4.17
N PRO A 40 -4.06 -2.27 3.54
CA PRO A 40 -3.44 -1.06 4.13
C PRO A 40 -4.41 -0.04 4.74
N TRP A 41 -5.67 -0.06 4.31
CA TRP A 41 -6.71 0.90 4.70
C TRP A 41 -7.74 0.31 5.69
N GLY A 42 -7.56 -0.95 6.12
CA GLY A 42 -8.54 -1.69 6.91
C GLY A 42 -9.38 -2.65 6.08
N ASP A 43 -10.33 -3.33 6.73
CA ASP A 43 -11.20 -4.36 6.12
C ASP A 43 -12.52 -3.78 5.60
N GLU A 44 -12.68 -2.46 5.58
CA GLU A 44 -13.84 -1.82 4.94
C GLU A 44 -13.72 -1.98 3.42
N GLU A 45 -14.30 -3.06 2.90
CA GLU A 45 -14.72 -3.08 1.51
C GLU A 45 -15.76 -1.97 1.31
N VAL A 46 -15.43 -1.02 0.46
CA VAL A 46 -16.35 0.03 0.03
C VAL A 46 -17.38 -0.59 -0.92
N LEU A 47 -18.28 -1.43 -0.40
CA LEU A 47 -19.47 -1.90 -1.11
C LEU A 47 -20.53 -0.78 -1.13
N HIS A 48 -20.23 0.31 -1.83
CA HIS A 48 -21.16 1.43 -1.96
C HIS A 48 -21.87 1.42 -3.31
N VAL A 49 -22.94 0.63 -3.43
CA VAL A 49 -24.10 1.01 -4.27
C VAL A 49 -25.46 0.53 -3.70
N SER A 50 -25.52 -0.47 -2.80
CA SER A 50 -26.82 -1.10 -2.43
C SER A 50 -27.57 -0.45 -1.24
N MET A 51 -26.89 0.26 -0.31
CA MET A 51 -27.54 0.74 0.93
C MET A 51 -28.35 2.04 0.80
N LEU A 52 -28.26 2.75 -0.33
CA LEU A 52 -29.03 3.99 -0.55
C LEU A 52 -30.48 3.72 -0.98
N ILE A 53 -30.80 2.54 -1.51
CA ILE A 53 -32.15 2.21 -1.98
C ILE A 53 -33.09 1.76 -0.83
N LEU A 54 -32.54 1.18 0.25
CA LEU A 54 -33.33 0.60 1.35
C LEU A 54 -33.69 1.57 2.50
N ARG A 55 -33.31 2.84 2.42
CA ARG A 55 -33.73 3.87 3.41
C ARG A 55 -34.82 4.82 2.90
N VAL A 56 -35.34 4.59 1.69
CA VAL A 56 -36.37 5.43 1.05
C VAL A 56 -37.60 4.60 0.61
N LEU A 57 -37.69 3.33 1.02
CA LEU A 57 -38.90 2.50 0.93
C LEU A 57 -39.32 2.08 2.34
#